data_AF-A0A101U5W6-F1
#
_entry.id   AF-A0A101U5W6-F1
#
_cell.length_a   1.000
_cell.length_b   1.000
_cell.length_c   1.000
_cell.angle_alpha   90.00
_cell.angle_beta   90.00
_cell.angle_gamma   90.00
#
_symmetry.space_group_name_H-M   'P 1'
#
loop_
_entity.id
_entity.type
_entity.pdbx_description
1 polymer ?
#
loop_
_entity_poly.entity_id
_entity_poly.type
_entity_poly.pdbx_seq_one_letter_code
_entity_poly.pdbx_strand_id
1 'polypeptide(L)'
;MIESSSLPADPGELHLCISYADDLRDTPDADTLEQWDVAIRHRRRVHEARRCPSSPGECPSDDCPANVVDDVAVGSMTFYRVHLDRGCNAYVAMEELSEDLSEIAHVLLDPATGYYTDEAGELLAYSGSALLVMDRVTLDEGWRGHGLGVILAAEAIFRLMPGCRAVACSPGVSDLSANRLRERSEFDRVTTSIAEGWEKIGFLLYRDNVYLLSPTSLVLEEQRALLRREFVELGASWAAQARR
;
A
#
# COMPACT_ATOMS: atom_id res chain seq x y z
N MET A 1 2.75 0.38 27.08
CA MET A 1 3.86 -0.59 27.09
C MET A 1 3.58 -1.52 25.93
N ILE A 2 4.12 -1.24 24.74
CA ILE A 2 3.90 -2.10 23.57
C ILE A 2 4.92 -3.22 23.71
N GLU A 3 4.45 -4.41 24.08
CA GLU A 3 5.26 -5.62 23.99
C GLU A 3 5.90 -5.64 22.60
N SER A 4 7.22 -5.82 22.55
CA SER A 4 7.95 -5.98 21.30
C SER A 4 7.48 -7.28 20.65
N SER A 5 6.36 -7.21 19.95
CA SER A 5 5.81 -8.30 19.14
C SER A 5 6.88 -8.68 18.14
N SER A 6 7.41 -9.89 18.23
CA SER A 6 8.31 -10.43 17.21
C SER A 6 7.53 -10.67 15.92
N LEU A 7 8.16 -10.41 14.76
CA LEU A 7 7.56 -10.74 13.47
C LEU A 7 7.21 -12.24 13.39
N PRO A 8 6.04 -12.60 12.83
CA PRO A 8 5.55 -13.97 12.82
C PRO A 8 6.33 -14.89 11.88
N ALA A 9 7.03 -14.34 10.88
CA ALA A 9 7.90 -15.05 9.95
C ALA A 9 8.93 -14.11 9.32
N ASP A 10 9.79 -14.62 8.43
CA ASP A 10 10.84 -13.85 7.76
C ASP A 10 10.22 -12.74 6.87
N PRO A 11 10.41 -11.45 7.21
CA PRO A 11 9.91 -10.38 6.36
C PRO A 11 10.57 -10.37 4.98
N GLY A 12 11.77 -10.94 4.80
CA GLY A 12 12.45 -11.02 3.51
C GLY A 12 11.74 -11.87 2.45
N GLU A 13 10.82 -12.74 2.88
CA GLU A 13 9.98 -13.57 2.01
C GLU A 13 8.66 -12.87 1.60
N LEU A 14 8.44 -11.63 2.06
CA LEU A 14 7.32 -10.81 1.64
C LEU A 14 7.51 -10.30 0.22
N HIS A 15 6.45 -10.38 -0.58
CA HIS A 15 6.41 -9.83 -1.92
C HIS A 15 5.02 -9.31 -2.28
N LEU A 16 4.96 -8.45 -3.29
CA LEU A 16 3.72 -7.84 -3.78
C LEU A 16 3.23 -8.59 -5.02
N CYS A 17 1.94 -8.89 -5.05
CA CYS A 17 1.23 -9.36 -6.23
C CYS A 17 0.24 -8.26 -6.63
N ILE A 18 0.47 -7.63 -7.78
CA ILE A 18 -0.35 -6.53 -8.29
C ILE A 18 -1.31 -7.08 -9.35
N SER A 19 -2.59 -6.78 -9.23
CA SER A 19 -3.63 -7.15 -10.18
C SER A 19 -4.54 -5.97 -10.49
N TYR A 20 -4.97 -5.88 -11.73
CA TYR A 20 -6.04 -4.97 -12.14
C TYR A 20 -7.39 -5.60 -11.77
N ALA A 21 -8.25 -4.83 -11.11
CA ALA A 21 -9.62 -5.23 -10.80
C ALA A 21 -10.55 -4.72 -11.90
N ASP A 22 -11.23 -5.64 -12.58
CA ASP A 22 -12.13 -5.34 -13.70
C ASP A 22 -13.56 -4.98 -13.23
N ASP A 23 -13.74 -4.71 -11.93
CA ASP A 23 -15.06 -4.52 -11.30
C ASP A 23 -15.78 -3.25 -11.78
N LEU A 24 -15.04 -2.29 -12.35
CA LEU A 24 -15.58 -1.06 -12.91
C LEU A 24 -15.91 -1.17 -14.41
N ARG A 25 -15.64 -2.30 -15.07
CA ARG A 25 -15.75 -2.42 -16.53
C ARG A 25 -17.13 -2.15 -17.11
N ASP A 26 -18.18 -2.44 -16.34
CA ASP A 26 -19.57 -2.24 -16.74
C ASP A 26 -20.15 -0.91 -16.22
N THR A 27 -19.34 -0.07 -15.57
CA THR A 27 -19.77 1.25 -15.11
C THR A 27 -19.44 2.33 -16.15
N PRO A 28 -20.15 3.47 -16.14
CA PRO A 28 -19.81 4.61 -16.99
C PRO A 28 -18.38 5.14 -16.76
N ASP A 29 -17.83 4.89 -15.57
CA ASP A 29 -16.55 5.40 -15.12
C ASP A 29 -15.35 4.50 -15.47
N ALA A 30 -15.58 3.36 -16.15
CA ALA A 30 -14.54 2.38 -16.50
C ALA A 30 -13.33 3.00 -17.21
N ASP A 31 -13.55 4.02 -18.04
CA ASP A 31 -12.50 4.72 -18.78
C ASP A 31 -11.76 5.77 -17.93
N THR A 32 -12.41 6.25 -16.86
CA THR A 32 -11.91 7.28 -15.92
C THR A 32 -11.19 6.66 -14.73
N LEU A 33 -11.68 5.55 -14.18
CA LEU A 33 -11.17 4.93 -12.95
C LEU A 33 -10.68 3.50 -13.20
N GLU A 34 -9.42 3.26 -12.86
CA GLU A 34 -8.82 1.91 -12.83
C GLU A 34 -8.52 1.54 -11.38
N GLN A 35 -9.15 0.47 -10.87
CA GLN A 35 -8.81 -0.09 -9.57
C GLN A 35 -7.66 -1.10 -9.69
N TRP A 36 -6.71 -1.00 -8.77
CA TRP A 36 -5.55 -1.87 -8.65
C TRP A 36 -5.49 -2.46 -7.24
N ASP A 37 -5.57 -3.78 -7.18
CA ASP A 37 -5.41 -4.52 -5.93
C ASP A 37 -3.98 -5.03 -5.82
N VAL A 38 -3.38 -4.81 -4.65
CA VAL A 38 -2.03 -5.25 -4.34
C VAL A 38 -2.08 -6.19 -3.15
N ALA A 39 -1.96 -7.49 -3.39
CA ALA A 39 -1.85 -8.46 -2.33
C ALA A 39 -0.41 -8.51 -1.79
N ILE A 40 -0.27 -8.46 -0.47
CA ILE A 40 0.99 -8.66 0.23
C ILE A 40 1.06 -10.13 0.61
N ARG A 41 2.03 -10.86 0.06
CA ARG A 41 2.15 -12.31 0.23
C ARG A 41 3.46 -12.68 0.90
N HIS A 42 3.41 -13.67 1.79
CA HIS A 42 4.58 -14.25 2.41
C HIS A 42 4.81 -15.65 1.84
N ARG A 43 6.02 -15.89 1.29
CA ARG A 43 6.41 -17.22 0.82
C ARG A 43 6.74 -18.12 1.99
N ARG A 44 6.06 -19.26 2.06
CA ARG A 44 6.36 -20.31 3.03
C ARG A 44 6.66 -21.62 2.32
N ARG A 45 7.72 -22.30 2.73
CA ARG A 45 7.94 -23.69 2.34
C ARG A 45 7.09 -24.60 3.24
N VAL A 46 6.22 -25.39 2.61
CA VAL A 46 5.38 -26.37 3.30
C VAL A 46 5.73 -27.75 2.78
N HIS A 47 5.98 -28.68 3.69
CA HIS A 47 6.27 -30.06 3.33
C HIS A 47 4.96 -30.85 3.20
N GLU A 48 4.60 -31.22 1.96
CA GLU A 48 3.44 -32.07 1.69
C GLU A 48 3.78 -33.54 1.94
N ALA A 49 3.47 -34.05 3.14
CA ALA A 49 3.77 -35.43 3.52
C ALA A 49 3.29 -36.50 2.51
N ARG A 50 2.22 -36.22 1.75
CA ARG A 50 1.68 -37.12 0.71
C ARG A 50 2.56 -37.23 -0.54
N ARG A 51 3.38 -36.22 -0.82
CA ARG A 51 4.32 -36.19 -1.94
C ARG A 51 5.74 -36.58 -1.53
N CYS A 52 5.95 -36.83 -0.24
CA CYS A 52 7.24 -37.22 0.29
C CYS A 52 7.57 -38.65 -0.16
N PRO A 53 8.71 -38.88 -0.83
CA PRO A 53 9.15 -40.23 -1.18
C PRO A 53 9.61 -41.04 0.04
N SER A 54 9.81 -40.38 1.18
CA SER A 54 10.20 -40.97 2.46
C SER A 54 8.97 -41.21 3.35
N SER A 55 9.12 -42.11 4.33
CA SER A 55 8.08 -42.36 5.35
C SER A 55 7.67 -41.05 6.06
N PRO A 56 6.37 -40.88 6.43
CA PRO A 56 5.91 -39.68 7.12
C PRO A 56 6.73 -39.44 8.41
N GLY A 57 7.44 -38.32 8.46
CA GLY A 57 8.23 -37.91 9.63
C GLY A 57 9.75 -38.11 9.54
N GLU A 58 10.27 -38.72 8.47
CA GLU A 58 11.72 -38.99 8.33
C GLU A 58 12.43 -38.14 7.28
N CYS A 59 11.79 -37.14 6.66
CA CYS A 59 12.42 -36.34 5.62
C CYS A 59 13.17 -35.14 6.21
N PRO A 60 14.52 -35.14 6.26
CA PRO A 60 15.30 -34.08 6.87
C PRO A 60 15.86 -33.11 5.80
N SER A 61 15.45 -33.25 4.54
CA SER A 61 16.03 -32.52 3.41
C SER A 61 15.22 -31.28 3.07
N ASP A 62 15.86 -30.12 3.13
CA ASP A 62 15.31 -28.85 2.59
C ASP A 62 15.08 -28.92 1.07
N ASP A 63 15.76 -29.84 0.37
CA ASP A 63 15.62 -30.12 -1.06
C ASP A 63 14.63 -31.26 -1.36
N CYS A 64 13.77 -31.63 -0.39
CA CYS A 64 12.74 -32.62 -0.63
C CYS A 64 11.79 -32.14 -1.75
N PRO A 65 11.47 -32.96 -2.77
CA PRO A 65 10.52 -32.59 -3.82
C PRO A 65 9.09 -32.38 -3.31
N ALA A 66 8.81 -32.79 -2.07
CA ALA A 66 7.55 -32.55 -1.38
C ALA A 66 7.47 -31.17 -0.71
N ASN A 67 8.57 -30.41 -0.68
CA ASN A 67 8.56 -29.02 -0.26
C ASN A 67 7.94 -28.19 -1.38
N VAL A 68 6.70 -27.77 -1.16
CA VAL A 68 6.00 -26.83 -2.03
C VAL A 68 6.13 -25.42 -1.47
N VAL A 69 6.18 -24.44 -2.37
CA VAL A 69 6.05 -23.03 -1.99
C VAL A 69 4.57 -22.71 -1.91
N ASP A 70 4.15 -22.25 -0.75
CA ASP A 70 2.81 -21.74 -0.48
C ASP A 70 2.90 -20.22 -0.27
N ASP A 71 1.97 -19.49 -0.89
CA ASP A 71 1.92 -18.03 -0.87
C ASP A 71 0.71 -17.56 -0.07
N VAL A 72 0.94 -17.22 1.19
CA VAL A 72 -0.12 -16.80 2.11
C VAL A 72 -0.28 -15.29 2.03
N ALA A 73 -1.50 -14.81 1.82
CA ALA A 73 -1.81 -13.38 1.91
C ALA A 73 -1.72 -12.92 3.37
N VAL A 74 -0.97 -11.85 3.61
CA VAL A 74 -0.73 -11.28 4.95
C VAL A 74 -1.10 -9.79 5.03
N GLY A 75 -1.77 -9.29 4.01
CA GLY A 75 -2.21 -7.91 3.88
C GLY A 75 -2.60 -7.58 2.45
N SER A 76 -3.14 -6.38 2.26
CA SER A 76 -3.54 -5.87 0.95
C SER A 76 -3.43 -4.35 0.87
N MET A 77 -3.37 -3.83 -0.35
CA MET A 77 -3.52 -2.42 -0.64
C MET A 77 -4.46 -2.22 -1.83
N THR A 78 -5.18 -1.11 -1.83
CA THR A 78 -6.05 -0.71 -2.94
C THR A 78 -5.59 0.64 -3.45
N PHE A 79 -5.43 0.74 -4.76
CA PHE A 79 -5.09 1.97 -5.46
C PHE A 79 -6.11 2.24 -6.55
N TYR A 80 -6.37 3.51 -6.80
CA TYR A 80 -7.14 3.96 -7.96
C TYR A 80 -6.28 4.82 -8.86
N ARG A 81 -6.19 4.49 -10.14
CA ARG A 81 -5.67 5.42 -11.13
C ARG A 81 -6.85 6.14 -11.75
N VAL A 82 -6.87 7.46 -11.55
CA VAL A 82 -7.89 8.37 -12.04
C VAL A 82 -7.34 9.09 -13.27
N HIS A 83 -7.91 8.81 -14.43
CA HIS A 83 -7.56 9.48 -15.67
C HIS A 83 -8.35 10.76 -15.78
N LEU A 84 -7.65 11.88 -15.86
CA LEU A 84 -8.28 13.20 -15.95
C LEU A 84 -8.55 13.63 -17.40
N ASP A 85 -7.93 12.95 -18.36
CA ASP A 85 -7.92 13.30 -19.79
C ASP A 85 -8.83 12.43 -20.67
N ARG A 86 -9.55 11.47 -20.07
CA ARG A 86 -10.44 10.55 -20.78
C ARG A 86 -11.61 10.10 -19.90
N GLY A 87 -12.62 9.52 -20.55
CA GLY A 87 -13.83 9.06 -19.89
C GLY A 87 -14.73 10.22 -19.43
N CYS A 88 -15.40 10.00 -18.30
CA CYS A 88 -16.26 10.95 -17.62
C CYS A 88 -15.47 11.95 -16.75
N ASN A 89 -16.19 12.91 -16.16
CA ASN A 89 -15.61 13.88 -15.24
C ASN A 89 -15.07 13.15 -13.98
N ALA A 90 -13.76 13.23 -13.76
CA ALA A 90 -13.08 12.52 -12.68
C ALA A 90 -13.53 12.94 -11.27
N TYR A 91 -13.95 14.19 -11.07
CA TYR A 91 -14.50 14.63 -9.78
C TYR A 91 -15.75 13.82 -9.44
N VAL A 92 -16.68 13.74 -10.39
CA VAL A 92 -17.95 13.02 -10.21
C VAL A 92 -17.70 11.53 -10.02
N ALA A 93 -16.84 10.93 -10.85
CA ALA A 93 -16.51 9.51 -10.77
C ALA A 93 -15.92 9.13 -9.39
N MET A 94 -15.03 9.97 -8.84
CA MET A 94 -14.46 9.76 -7.51
C MET A 94 -15.49 9.94 -6.39
N GLU A 95 -16.33 10.97 -6.49
CA GLU A 95 -17.39 11.26 -5.52
C GLU A 95 -18.42 10.13 -5.42
N GLU A 96 -18.81 9.53 -6.54
CA GLU A 96 -19.80 8.46 -6.58
C GLU A 96 -19.26 7.11 -6.10
N LEU A 97 -17.93 6.89 -6.18
CA LEU A 97 -17.32 5.60 -5.88
C LEU A 97 -17.10 5.36 -4.37
N SER A 98 -16.52 6.34 -3.65
CA SER A 98 -16.31 6.21 -2.19
C SER A 98 -16.16 7.57 -1.49
N GLU A 99 -16.42 7.59 -0.18
CA GLU A 99 -16.23 8.77 0.67
C GLU A 99 -14.75 9.21 0.72
N ASP A 100 -13.83 8.24 0.81
CA ASP A 100 -12.38 8.48 0.85
C ASP A 100 -11.88 9.12 -0.47
N LEU A 101 -12.41 8.68 -1.61
CA LEU A 101 -12.11 9.28 -2.91
C LEU A 101 -12.77 10.66 -3.07
N SER A 102 -14.01 10.82 -2.58
CA SER A 102 -14.71 12.10 -2.57
C SER A 102 -13.92 13.19 -1.83
N GLU A 103 -13.34 12.87 -0.67
CA GLU A 103 -12.49 13.80 0.10
C GLU A 103 -11.30 14.30 -0.75
N ILE A 104 -10.60 13.37 -1.41
CA ILE A 104 -9.44 13.70 -2.25
C ILE A 104 -9.86 14.51 -3.47
N ALA A 105 -10.97 14.15 -4.12
CA ALA A 105 -11.52 14.87 -5.27
C ALA A 105 -11.87 16.32 -4.90
N HIS A 106 -12.50 16.53 -3.74
CA HIS A 106 -12.89 17.86 -3.26
C HIS A 106 -11.70 18.80 -3.06
N VAL A 107 -10.56 18.25 -2.65
CA VAL A 107 -9.35 19.03 -2.41
C VAL A 107 -8.54 19.28 -3.68
N LEU A 108 -8.48 18.30 -4.59
CA LEU A 108 -7.54 18.33 -5.71
C LEU A 108 -8.16 18.72 -7.04
N LEU A 109 -9.44 18.42 -7.27
CA LEU A 109 -10.08 18.53 -8.58
C LEU A 109 -11.11 19.66 -8.62
N ASP A 110 -11.18 20.33 -9.76
CA ASP A 110 -12.22 21.30 -10.06
C ASP A 110 -13.52 20.55 -10.44
N PRO A 111 -14.66 20.78 -9.75
CA PRO A 111 -15.89 20.03 -10.00
C PRO A 111 -16.47 20.24 -11.41
N ALA A 112 -16.26 21.42 -12.01
CA ALA A 112 -16.82 21.75 -13.32
C ALA A 112 -16.04 21.06 -14.45
N THR A 113 -14.72 20.92 -14.29
CA THR A 113 -13.84 20.40 -15.35
C THR A 113 -13.37 18.97 -15.13
N GLY A 114 -13.31 18.49 -13.89
CA GLY A 114 -12.76 17.19 -13.52
C GLY A 114 -11.22 17.13 -13.57
N TYR A 115 -10.55 18.24 -13.86
CA TYR A 115 -9.08 18.34 -13.83
C TYR A 115 -8.59 18.84 -12.48
N TYR A 116 -7.27 18.83 -12.26
CA TYR A 116 -6.69 19.51 -11.11
C TYR A 116 -7.15 20.97 -11.03
N THR A 117 -7.43 21.44 -9.81
CA THR A 117 -7.56 22.88 -9.54
C THR A 117 -6.29 23.62 -9.95
N ASP A 118 -6.40 24.91 -10.28
CA ASP A 118 -5.23 25.72 -10.68
C ASP A 118 -4.13 25.66 -9.61
N GLU A 119 -4.50 25.78 -8.34
CA GLU A 119 -3.57 25.73 -7.21
C GLU A 119 -2.84 24.39 -7.09
N ALA A 120 -3.57 23.27 -7.15
CA ALA A 120 -2.94 21.94 -7.11
C ALA A 120 -2.08 21.71 -8.36
N GLY A 121 -2.55 22.17 -9.52
CA GLY A 121 -1.87 22.05 -10.80
C GLY A 121 -0.54 22.80 -10.86
N GLU A 122 -0.45 23.98 -10.26
CA GLU A 122 0.79 24.79 -10.23
C GLU A 122 1.90 24.14 -9.37
N LEU A 123 1.53 23.41 -8.33
CA LEU A 123 2.49 22.70 -7.45
C LEU A 123 3.05 21.42 -8.07
N LEU A 124 2.37 20.86 -9.06
CA LEU A 124 2.68 19.56 -9.63
C LEU A 124 3.42 19.69 -10.96
N ALA A 125 4.61 19.09 -11.03
CA ALA A 125 5.37 18.95 -12.27
C ALA A 125 4.52 18.26 -13.36
N TYR A 126 4.72 18.67 -14.60
CA TYR A 126 3.99 18.11 -15.75
C TYR A 126 4.66 16.81 -16.22
N SER A 127 4.42 15.70 -15.52
CA SER A 127 5.05 14.39 -15.77
C SER A 127 4.09 13.29 -16.25
N GLY A 128 2.80 13.61 -16.33
CA GLY A 128 1.71 12.69 -16.68
C GLY A 128 0.37 13.42 -16.62
N SER A 129 -0.73 12.69 -16.87
CA SER A 129 -2.09 13.24 -16.82
C SER A 129 -2.94 12.65 -15.68
N ALA A 130 -2.65 11.43 -15.25
CA ALA A 130 -3.47 10.72 -14.26
C ALA A 130 -3.12 11.11 -12.80
N LEU A 131 -4.08 10.91 -11.89
CA LEU A 131 -3.89 10.91 -10.45
C LEU A 131 -3.84 9.46 -9.95
N LEU A 132 -2.82 9.08 -9.19
CA LEU A 132 -2.82 7.81 -8.46
C LEU A 132 -3.30 8.06 -7.03
N VAL A 133 -4.39 7.44 -6.60
CA VAL A 133 -4.85 7.48 -5.22
C VAL A 133 -4.47 6.19 -4.52
N MET A 134 -3.76 6.29 -3.40
CA MET A 134 -3.59 5.19 -2.45
C MET A 134 -4.74 5.25 -1.45
N ASP A 135 -5.71 4.36 -1.63
CA ASP A 135 -6.96 4.36 -0.88
C ASP A 135 -6.82 3.62 0.44
N ARG A 136 -6.30 2.39 0.39
CA ARG A 136 -6.28 1.52 1.57
C ARG A 136 -4.98 0.73 1.67
N VAL A 137 -4.46 0.60 2.88
CA VAL A 137 -3.32 -0.27 3.20
C VAL A 137 -3.66 -1.06 4.46
N THR A 138 -3.63 -2.39 4.36
CA THR A 138 -3.88 -3.30 5.47
C THR A 138 -2.78 -4.34 5.58
N LEU A 139 -2.47 -4.71 6.81
CA LEU A 139 -1.58 -5.82 7.16
C LEU A 139 -2.26 -6.66 8.22
N ASP A 140 -1.96 -7.94 8.29
CA ASP A 140 -2.39 -8.81 9.38
C ASP A 140 -1.76 -8.36 10.70
N GLU A 141 -2.45 -8.55 11.83
CA GLU A 141 -2.08 -8.01 13.16
C GLU A 141 -0.62 -8.31 13.55
N GLY A 142 -0.14 -9.52 13.29
CA GLY A 142 1.24 -9.92 13.61
C GLY A 142 2.32 -9.21 12.77
N TRP A 143 1.98 -8.67 11.61
CA TRP A 143 2.91 -7.94 10.73
C TRP A 143 2.87 -6.41 10.93
N ARG A 144 1.94 -5.90 11.75
CA ARG A 144 1.80 -4.47 12.04
C ARG A 144 2.89 -3.97 13.00
N GLY A 145 3.13 -2.66 13.02
CA GLY A 145 4.04 -2.02 13.99
C GLY A 145 5.53 -2.07 13.65
N HIS A 146 5.90 -2.66 12.51
CA HIS A 146 7.29 -2.81 12.05
C HIS A 146 7.68 -1.89 10.89
N GLY A 147 6.82 -0.92 10.52
CA GLY A 147 7.04 -0.04 9.36
C GLY A 147 6.80 -0.71 7.99
N LEU A 148 6.44 -2.00 7.96
CA LEU A 148 6.23 -2.77 6.74
C LEU A 148 5.19 -2.15 5.79
N GLY A 149 4.11 -1.56 6.32
CA GLY A 149 3.08 -0.93 5.50
C GLY A 149 3.64 0.20 4.63
N VAL A 150 4.50 1.03 5.22
CA VAL A 150 5.15 2.16 4.53
C VAL A 150 6.14 1.66 3.48
N ILE A 151 7.00 0.69 3.85
CA ILE A 151 8.00 0.09 2.95
C ILE A 151 7.33 -0.53 1.72
N LEU A 152 6.29 -1.35 1.95
CA LEU A 152 5.59 -2.07 0.91
C LEU A 152 4.75 -1.13 0.03
N ALA A 153 4.15 -0.09 0.62
CA ALA A 153 3.39 0.90 -0.13
C ALA A 153 4.29 1.74 -1.04
N ALA A 154 5.50 2.10 -0.59
CA ALA A 154 6.49 2.77 -1.44
C ALA A 154 6.85 1.91 -2.67
N GLU A 155 6.98 0.59 -2.50
CA GLU A 155 7.21 -0.33 -3.61
C GLU A 155 6.02 -0.45 -4.57
N ALA A 156 4.79 -0.45 -4.05
CA ALA A 156 3.58 -0.47 -4.86
C ALA A 156 3.43 0.83 -5.65
N ILE A 157 3.54 1.98 -4.99
CA ILE A 157 3.49 3.32 -5.59
C ILE A 157 4.48 3.41 -6.74
N PHE A 158 5.74 3.02 -6.54
CA PHE A 158 6.75 3.12 -7.60
C PHE A 158 6.39 2.33 -8.86
N ARG A 159 5.68 1.20 -8.70
CA ARG A 159 5.26 0.35 -9.84
C ARG A 159 3.99 0.87 -10.52
N LEU A 160 3.12 1.56 -9.78
CA LEU A 160 1.82 2.04 -10.25
C LEU A 160 1.83 3.52 -10.70
N MET A 161 2.77 4.34 -10.23
CA MET A 161 2.83 5.77 -10.54
C MET A 161 3.24 6.16 -11.98
N PRO A 162 3.86 5.32 -12.83
CA PRO A 162 4.16 5.72 -14.20
C PRO A 162 2.91 6.19 -14.96
N GLY A 163 2.98 7.36 -15.60
CA GLY A 163 1.86 8.02 -16.28
C GLY A 163 1.06 8.97 -15.39
N CYS A 164 1.31 8.98 -14.08
CA CYS A 164 0.64 9.88 -13.15
C CYS A 164 1.39 11.22 -13.00
N ARG A 165 0.62 12.27 -12.74
CA ARG A 165 1.11 13.61 -12.39
C ARG A 165 1.27 13.79 -10.89
N ALA A 166 0.43 13.10 -10.11
CA ALA A 166 0.50 13.08 -8.66
C ALA A 166 0.13 11.71 -8.11
N VAL A 167 0.60 11.44 -6.90
CA VAL A 167 0.07 10.40 -6.03
C VAL A 167 -0.58 11.10 -4.83
N ALA A 168 -1.78 10.69 -4.43
CA ALA A 168 -2.50 11.25 -3.29
C ALA A 168 -2.96 10.17 -2.31
N CYS A 169 -3.10 10.54 -1.05
CA CYS A 169 -3.79 9.74 -0.05
C CYS A 169 -4.42 10.65 1.02
N SER A 170 -5.47 10.14 1.68
CA SER A 170 -6.02 10.71 2.92
C SER A 170 -5.73 9.72 4.05
N PRO A 171 -4.76 9.99 4.94
CA PRO A 171 -4.39 9.05 6.00
C PRO A 171 -5.52 8.89 7.01
N GLY A 172 -5.94 7.65 7.24
CA GLY A 172 -6.97 7.32 8.22
C GLY A 172 -6.84 5.88 8.71
N VAL A 173 -7.52 5.57 9.82
CA VAL A 173 -7.59 4.20 10.34
C VAL A 173 -8.78 3.49 9.70
N SER A 174 -8.52 2.65 8.68
CA SER A 174 -9.58 1.92 7.95
C SER A 174 -10.10 0.67 8.68
N ASP A 175 -9.31 0.10 9.60
CA ASP A 175 -9.64 -1.15 10.31
C ASP A 175 -10.07 -0.85 11.76
N LEU A 176 -11.27 -0.28 11.89
CA LEU A 176 -11.97 -0.18 13.16
C LEU A 176 -12.66 -1.53 13.46
N SER A 177 -11.88 -2.56 13.80
CA SER A 177 -12.47 -3.63 14.61
C SER A 177 -13.03 -2.96 15.88
N ALA A 178 -14.36 -2.94 15.98
CA ALA A 178 -15.19 -1.91 16.60
C ALA A 178 -15.07 -1.70 18.14
N ASN A 179 -13.93 -1.99 18.76
CA ASN A 179 -13.79 -1.93 20.21
C ASN A 179 -12.42 -1.50 20.77
N ARG A 180 -11.36 -1.29 19.97
CA ARG A 180 -10.03 -0.98 20.54
C ARG A 180 -9.72 0.51 20.69
N LEU A 181 -10.07 1.38 19.74
CA LEU A 181 -9.77 2.82 19.80
C LEU A 181 -10.97 3.63 20.30
N ARG A 182 -11.36 3.47 21.57
CA ARG A 182 -12.42 4.32 22.16
C ARG A 182 -11.92 5.70 22.58
N GLU A 183 -10.61 5.85 22.74
CA GLU A 183 -9.98 7.10 23.18
C GLU A 183 -9.45 7.90 22.00
N ARG A 184 -9.92 9.13 21.86
CA ARG A 184 -9.54 10.06 20.79
C ARG A 184 -8.03 10.31 20.73
N SER A 185 -7.35 10.31 21.88
CA SER A 185 -5.89 10.44 21.98
C SER A 185 -5.13 9.25 21.38
N GLU A 186 -5.66 8.03 21.48
CA GLU A 186 -5.05 6.85 20.88
C GLU A 186 -5.25 6.86 19.36
N PHE A 187 -6.44 7.26 18.91
CA PHE A 187 -6.75 7.50 17.51
C PHE A 187 -5.80 8.55 16.91
N ASP A 188 -5.70 9.73 17.52
CA ASP A 188 -4.85 10.84 17.05
C ASP A 188 -3.38 10.40 16.96
N ARG A 189 -2.89 9.61 17.94
CA ARG A 189 -1.54 9.08 17.93
C ARG A 189 -1.30 8.07 16.80
N VAL A 190 -2.25 7.18 16.52
CA VAL A 190 -2.13 6.22 15.42
C VAL A 190 -2.16 6.95 14.09
N THR A 191 -3.08 7.90 13.89
CA THR A 191 -3.14 8.72 12.68
C THR A 191 -1.88 9.54 12.48
N THR A 192 -1.32 10.14 13.54
CA THR A 192 -0.03 10.85 13.47
C THR A 192 1.10 9.92 13.05
N SER A 193 1.18 8.71 13.63
CA SER A 193 2.21 7.73 13.26
C SER A 193 2.06 7.23 11.81
N ILE A 194 0.84 7.17 11.29
CA ILE A 194 0.58 6.83 9.88
C ILE A 194 1.04 8.00 8.98
N ALA A 195 0.68 9.23 9.31
CA ALA A 195 1.09 10.43 8.58
C ALA A 195 2.63 10.58 8.54
N GLU A 196 3.31 10.45 9.69
CA GLU A 196 4.78 10.43 9.76
C GLU A 196 5.39 9.33 8.88
N GLY A 197 4.71 8.18 8.77
CA GLY A 197 5.10 7.10 7.86
C GLY A 197 5.05 7.53 6.39
N TRP A 198 4.02 8.25 5.98
CA TRP A 198 3.88 8.73 4.60
C TRP A 198 4.84 9.87 4.27
N GLU A 199 5.09 10.77 5.21
CA GLU A 199 6.11 11.81 5.06
C GLU A 199 7.49 11.22 4.79
N LYS A 200 7.82 10.06 5.38
CA LYS A 200 9.07 9.33 5.08
C LYS A 200 9.17 8.88 3.62
N ILE A 201 8.06 8.60 2.93
CA ILE A 201 8.08 8.27 1.49
C ILE A 201 8.27 9.55 0.65
N GLY A 202 8.06 10.72 1.23
CA GLY A 202 8.11 12.02 0.56
C GLY A 202 6.74 12.62 0.26
N PHE A 203 5.67 12.09 0.86
CA PHE A 203 4.37 12.77 0.86
C PHE A 203 4.46 14.08 1.64
N LEU A 204 3.78 15.11 1.15
CA LEU A 204 3.66 16.40 1.81
C LEU A 204 2.17 16.70 2.03
N LEU A 205 1.83 17.19 3.22
CA LEU A 205 0.49 17.68 3.49
C LEU A 205 0.19 18.86 2.56
N TYR A 206 -0.86 18.74 1.75
CA TYR A 206 -1.30 19.79 0.85
C TYR A 206 -2.39 20.64 1.49
N ARG A 207 -3.52 20.02 1.87
CA ARG A 207 -4.66 20.69 2.50
C ARG A 207 -5.51 19.67 3.27
N ASP A 208 -6.10 20.13 4.37
CA ASP A 208 -6.96 19.33 5.24
C ASP A 208 -6.26 18.06 5.71
N ASN A 209 -6.64 16.89 5.19
CA ASN A 209 -5.98 15.61 5.46
C ASN A 209 -5.37 14.97 4.19
N VAL A 210 -5.34 15.69 3.07
CA VAL A 210 -4.86 15.17 1.79
C VAL A 210 -3.36 15.44 1.63
N TYR A 211 -2.62 14.35 1.43
CA TYR A 211 -1.20 14.37 1.18
C TYR A 211 -0.91 14.15 -0.30
N LEU A 212 0.09 14.85 -0.81
CA LEU A 212 0.54 14.76 -2.19
C LEU A 212 1.99 14.29 -2.28
N LEU A 213 2.25 13.44 -3.25
CA LEU A 213 3.57 12.99 -3.65
C LEU A 213 3.75 13.24 -5.14
N SER A 214 4.80 13.97 -5.50
CA SER A 214 5.19 14.18 -6.89
C SER A 214 5.97 12.95 -7.41
N PRO A 215 5.53 12.29 -8.51
CA PRO A 215 6.24 11.15 -9.09
C PRO A 215 7.64 11.46 -9.59
N THR A 216 7.94 12.75 -9.85
CA THR A 216 9.28 13.22 -10.27
C THR A 216 10.14 13.71 -9.11
N SER A 217 9.68 13.54 -7.87
CA SER A 217 10.45 13.96 -6.70
C SER A 217 11.69 13.08 -6.51
N LEU A 218 12.87 13.70 -6.46
CA LEU A 218 14.11 13.00 -6.09
C LEU A 218 14.05 12.44 -4.67
N VAL A 219 13.27 13.06 -3.78
CA VAL A 219 13.05 12.58 -2.41
C VAL A 219 12.44 11.18 -2.44
N LEU A 220 11.50 10.91 -3.34
CA LEU A 220 10.88 9.58 -3.43
C LEU A 220 11.90 8.49 -3.77
N GLU A 221 12.80 8.75 -4.71
CA GLU A 221 13.83 7.79 -5.10
C GLU A 221 14.82 7.51 -3.95
N GLU A 222 15.27 8.57 -3.28
CA GLU A 222 16.18 8.47 -2.13
C GLU A 222 15.53 7.73 -0.95
N GLN A 223 14.28 8.08 -0.62
CA GLN A 223 13.53 7.47 0.47
C GLN A 223 13.20 6.01 0.18
N ARG A 224 12.89 5.67 -1.07
CA ARG A 224 12.72 4.27 -1.47
C ARG A 224 14.00 3.46 -1.24
N ALA A 225 15.18 4.02 -1.55
CA ALA A 225 16.44 3.34 -1.30
C ALA A 225 16.71 3.13 0.20
N LEU A 226 16.32 4.10 1.05
CA LEU A 226 16.38 3.98 2.51
C LEU A 226 15.44 2.88 3.03
N LEU A 227 14.17 2.91 2.63
CA LEU A 227 13.16 1.92 3.03
C LEU A 227 13.55 0.49 2.62
N ARG A 228 14.20 0.32 1.46
CA ARG A 228 14.77 -0.99 1.05
C ARG A 228 15.87 -1.47 1.97
N ARG A 229 16.74 -0.57 2.45
CA ARG A 229 17.77 -0.94 3.42
C ARG A 229 17.14 -1.34 4.76
N GLU A 230 16.19 -0.56 5.25
CA GLU A 230 15.44 -0.88 6.47
C GLU A 230 14.75 -2.26 6.37
N PHE A 231 14.18 -2.58 5.21
CA PHE A 231 13.57 -3.88 4.96
C PHE A 231 14.57 -5.05 5.04
N VAL A 232 15.76 -4.89 4.46
CA VAL A 232 16.83 -5.90 4.53
C VAL A 232 17.35 -6.04 5.96
N GLU A 233 17.52 -4.94 6.69
CA GLU A 233 17.93 -4.95 8.09
C GLU A 233 16.91 -5.65 8.99
N LEU A 234 15.61 -5.47 8.71
CA LEU A 234 14.53 -6.14 9.42
C LEU A 234 14.60 -7.66 9.25
N GLY A 235 14.84 -8.14 8.01
CA GLY A 235 15.06 -9.57 7.74
C GLY A 235 16.30 -10.12 8.44
N ALA A 236 17.41 -9.38 8.41
CA ALA A 236 18.63 -9.78 9.11
C ALA A 236 18.44 -9.86 10.64
N SER A 237 17.70 -8.91 11.22
CA SER A 237 17.36 -8.89 12.65
C SER A 237 16.47 -10.08 13.03
N TRP A 238 15.46 -10.39 12.20
CA TRP A 238 14.61 -11.57 12.41
C TRP A 238 15.41 -12.87 12.35
N ALA A 239 16.26 -13.05 11.34
CA ALA A 239 17.10 -14.25 11.20
C ALA A 239 18.09 -14.41 12.37
N ALA A 240 18.59 -13.31 12.92
CA ALA A 240 19.45 -13.36 14.10
C ALA A 240 18.70 -13.75 15.39
N GLN A 241 17.42 -13.37 15.51
CA GLN A 241 16.56 -13.74 16.63
C GLN A 241 16.10 -15.18 16.54
N ALA A 242 15.73 -15.66 15.34
CA ALA A 242 15.27 -17.03 15.10
C ALA A 242 16.36 -18.10 15.30
N ARG A 243 17.64 -17.70 15.33
CA ARG A 243 18.81 -18.58 15.58
C ARG A 243 19.22 -18.66 17.06
N ARG A 244 18.59 -17.89 17.95
CA ARG A 244 18.84 -17.94 19.40
C ARG A 244 17.87 -18.89 20.09
#